data_AF-A0A2T5BWY6-F1
#
_entry.id   AF-A0A2T5BWY6-F1
#
_cell.length_a   1.000
_cell.length_b   1.000
_cell.length_c   1.000
_cell.angle_alpha   90.00
_cell.angle_beta   90.00
_cell.angle_gamma   90.00
#
_symmetry.space_group_name_H-M   'P 1'
#
loop_
_entity.id
_entity.type
_entity.pdbx_description
1 polymer ?
#
loop_
_entity_poly.entity_id
_entity_poly.type
_entity_poly.pdbx_seq_one_letter_code
_entity_poly.pdbx_strand_id
1 'polypeptide(L)'
;MTQPLASADPARVIAIARSWLGTPYHDQASLRGVGCDCLGLARGVWREAVGPEPFPIPPYSRDWGETGPREVLAEGAGAMMIEVEPAAAGPGTLVLFRMKPRAIAKHVGILTAPDSFLHAYERLGVIEEPLTQSWRRRIAFAFLFPHR
;
A
#
# COMPACT_ATOMS: atom_id res chain seq x y z
N MET A 1 -8.62 -20.40 18.97
CA MET A 1 -7.31 -19.73 19.03
C MET A 1 -6.80 -19.62 17.61
N THR A 2 -6.97 -18.47 16.97
CA THR A 2 -6.45 -18.21 15.62
C THR A 2 -4.94 -18.10 15.73
N GLN A 3 -4.18 -18.94 15.02
CA GLN A 3 -2.73 -18.75 14.93
C GLN A 3 -2.46 -17.33 14.38
N PRO A 4 -1.47 -16.61 14.91
CA PRO A 4 -1.07 -15.34 14.29
C PRO A 4 -0.65 -15.64 12.85
N LEU A 5 -1.24 -14.93 11.89
CA LEU A 5 -0.79 -14.98 10.50
C LEU A 5 0.71 -14.64 10.51
N ALA A 6 1.55 -15.53 9.99
CA ALA A 6 2.94 -15.19 9.74
C ALA A 6 2.97 -14.07 8.70
N SER A 7 3.88 -13.10 8.82
CA SER A 7 4.07 -12.07 7.80
C SER A 7 5.00 -12.56 6.70
N ALA A 8 4.80 -12.07 5.48
CA ALA A 8 5.70 -12.29 4.36
C ALA A 8 7.08 -11.68 4.65
N ASP A 9 8.14 -12.29 4.09
CA ASP A 9 9.51 -11.77 4.20
C ASP A 9 9.58 -10.32 3.65
N PRO A 10 9.97 -9.33 4.49
CA PRO A 10 10.14 -7.95 4.06
C PRO A 10 11.04 -7.79 2.83
N ALA A 11 12.14 -8.55 2.75
CA ALA A 11 13.08 -8.43 1.63
C ALA A 11 12.43 -8.84 0.31
N ARG A 12 11.60 -9.90 0.35
CA ARG A 12 10.80 -10.33 -0.79
C ARG A 12 9.76 -9.28 -1.20
N VAL A 13 9.03 -8.71 -0.25
CA VAL A 13 8.03 -7.65 -0.53
C VAL A 13 8.69 -6.45 -1.20
N ILE A 14 9.86 -6.01 -0.71
CA ILE A 14 10.61 -4.88 -1.26
C ILE A 14 11.14 -5.20 -2.66
N ALA A 15 11.69 -6.39 -2.88
CA ALA A 15 12.18 -6.82 -4.19
C ALA A 15 11.04 -6.82 -5.23
N ILE A 16 9.87 -7.34 -4.85
CA ILE A 16 8.67 -7.29 -5.68
C ILE A 16 8.29 -5.83 -5.93
N ALA A 17 8.11 -5.00 -4.90
CA ALA A 17 7.72 -3.60 -5.05
C ALA A 17 8.67 -2.83 -6.00
N ARG A 18 9.98 -3.03 -5.86
CA ARG A 18 10.99 -2.40 -6.73
C ARG A 18 10.92 -2.86 -8.19
N SER A 19 10.47 -4.08 -8.46
CA SER A 19 10.23 -4.52 -9.85
C SER A 19 9.17 -3.67 -10.56
N TRP A 20 8.31 -2.98 -9.81
CA TRP A 20 7.27 -2.11 -10.36
C TRP A 20 7.76 -0.70 -10.71
N LEU A 21 8.98 -0.31 -10.32
CA LEU A 21 9.53 1.02 -10.62
C LEU A 21 9.41 1.36 -12.11
N GLY A 22 8.96 2.58 -12.40
CA GLY A 22 8.72 3.07 -13.75
C GLY A 22 7.39 2.64 -14.38
N THR A 23 6.57 1.82 -13.69
CA THR A 23 5.21 1.51 -14.18
C THR A 23 4.38 2.81 -14.25
N PRO A 24 3.78 3.16 -15.41
CA PRO A 24 2.99 4.38 -15.55
C PRO A 24 1.80 4.43 -14.59
N TYR A 25 1.37 5.64 -14.24
CA TYR A 25 0.17 5.79 -13.42
C TYR A 25 -1.09 5.61 -14.29
N HIS A 26 -1.98 4.70 -13.89
CA HIS A 26 -3.29 4.52 -14.52
C HIS A 26 -4.32 4.10 -13.48
N ASP A 27 -5.42 4.86 -13.37
CA ASP A 27 -6.47 4.59 -12.38
C ASP A 27 -7.06 3.18 -12.55
N GLN A 28 -7.30 2.50 -11.43
CA GLN A 28 -7.84 1.15 -11.33
C GLN A 28 -7.01 0.04 -11.99
N ALA A 29 -5.89 0.38 -12.63
CA ALA A 29 -5.02 -0.60 -13.25
C ALA A 29 -4.10 -1.25 -12.20
N SER A 30 -3.63 -2.47 -12.49
CA SER A 30 -2.71 -3.21 -11.63
C SER A 30 -1.84 -4.13 -12.50
N LEU A 31 -1.13 -3.54 -13.46
CA LEU A 31 -0.29 -4.29 -14.40
C LEU A 31 1.09 -3.66 -14.51
N ARG A 32 2.11 -4.38 -14.00
CA ARG A 32 3.51 -3.94 -13.98
C ARG A 32 3.99 -3.58 -15.39
N GLY A 33 4.67 -2.45 -15.51
CA GLY A 33 5.20 -1.92 -16.77
C GLY A 33 4.15 -1.33 -17.72
N VAL A 34 2.85 -1.51 -17.45
CA VAL A 34 1.76 -1.01 -18.29
C VAL A 34 0.99 0.12 -17.61
N GLY A 35 0.54 -0.10 -16.37
CA GLY A 35 -0.24 0.88 -15.64
C GLY A 35 -0.67 0.41 -14.25
N CYS A 36 -0.56 1.27 -13.25
CA CYS A 36 -1.21 1.09 -11.96
C CYS A 36 -1.46 2.40 -11.21
N ASP A 37 -2.44 2.41 -10.30
CA ASP A 37 -2.53 3.43 -9.26
C ASP A 37 -1.95 2.92 -7.93
N CYS A 38 -2.08 3.69 -6.85
CA CYS A 38 -1.47 3.32 -5.57
C CYS A 38 -2.03 2.02 -4.97
N LEU A 39 -3.34 1.76 -5.11
CA LEU A 39 -3.96 0.51 -4.70
C LEU A 39 -3.59 -0.62 -5.67
N GLY A 40 -3.56 -0.33 -6.96
CA GLY A 40 -3.11 -1.22 -8.02
C GLY A 40 -1.70 -1.75 -7.79
N LEU A 41 -0.77 -0.89 -7.37
CA LEU A 41 0.56 -1.32 -6.94
C LEU A 41 0.50 -2.29 -5.75
N ALA A 42 -0.23 -1.94 -4.69
CA ALA A 42 -0.37 -2.80 -3.51
C ALA A 42 -0.98 -4.17 -3.84
N ARG A 43 -2.02 -4.19 -4.68
CA ARG A 43 -2.61 -5.43 -5.23
C ARG A 43 -1.59 -6.21 -6.04
N GLY A 44 -0.77 -5.53 -6.82
CA GLY A 44 0.33 -6.12 -7.60
C GLY A 44 1.31 -6.87 -6.74
N VAL A 45 1.81 -6.19 -5.71
CA VAL A 45 2.72 -6.79 -4.73
C VAL A 45 2.07 -7.95 -3.99
N TRP A 46 0.79 -7.82 -3.60
CA TRP A 46 0.03 -8.92 -3.00
C TRP A 46 0.04 -10.19 -3.85
N ARG A 47 -0.23 -10.07 -5.16
CA ARG A 47 -0.29 -11.23 -6.07
C ARG A 47 1.00 -12.03 -6.12
N GLU A 48 2.14 -11.37 -6.01
CA GLU A 48 3.46 -12.01 -6.08
C GLU A 48 4.00 -12.43 -4.70
N ALA A 49 3.65 -11.72 -3.63
CA ALA A 49 4.11 -11.99 -2.27
C ALA A 49 3.26 -13.02 -1.54
N VAL A 50 1.94 -13.00 -1.78
CA VAL A 50 0.93 -13.80 -1.04
C VAL A 50 0.23 -14.82 -1.95
N GLY A 51 -0.05 -14.44 -3.20
CA GLY A 51 -0.82 -15.24 -4.16
C GLY A 51 -2.14 -14.55 -4.55
N PRO A 52 -3.15 -15.29 -5.04
CA PRO A 52 -4.40 -14.68 -5.52
C PRO A 52 -5.03 -13.69 -4.52
N GLU A 53 -5.51 -12.56 -5.04
CA GLU A 53 -6.28 -11.58 -4.28
C GLU A 53 -7.51 -12.26 -3.65
N PRO A 54 -7.84 -11.93 -2.39
CA PRO A 54 -8.91 -12.62 -1.67
C PRO A 54 -10.30 -12.34 -2.24
N PHE A 55 -10.49 -11.20 -2.90
CA PHE A 55 -11.73 -10.80 -3.56
C PHE A 55 -11.42 -9.78 -4.66
N PRO A 56 -12.29 -9.68 -5.69
CA PRO A 56 -12.16 -8.62 -6.69
C PRO A 56 -12.39 -7.26 -6.05
N ILE A 57 -11.52 -6.30 -6.34
CA ILE A 57 -11.75 -4.90 -5.96
C ILE A 57 -12.75 -4.30 -6.96
N PRO A 58 -13.91 -3.77 -6.50
CA PRO A 58 -14.88 -3.16 -7.41
C PRO A 58 -14.29 -1.91 -8.07
N PRO A 59 -14.78 -1.50 -9.26
CA PRO A 59 -14.40 -0.23 -9.85
C PRO A 59 -14.63 0.92 -8.86
N TYR A 60 -13.63 1.78 -8.68
CA TYR A 60 -13.69 2.90 -7.76
C TYR A 60 -13.29 4.20 -8.45
N SER A 61 -14.03 5.27 -8.16
CA SER A 61 -13.70 6.60 -8.67
C SER A 61 -12.47 7.19 -7.96
N ARG A 62 -11.91 8.27 -8.50
CA ARG A 62 -10.79 8.98 -7.87
C ARG A 62 -11.14 9.54 -6.49
N ASP A 63 -12.40 9.91 -6.31
CA ASP A 63 -12.98 10.38 -5.06
C ASP A 63 -13.49 9.25 -4.16
N TRP A 64 -13.20 7.99 -4.51
CA TRP A 64 -13.55 6.86 -3.68
C TRP A 64 -12.79 6.92 -2.35
N GLY A 65 -13.55 6.89 -1.26
CA GLY A 65 -12.98 7.16 0.04
C GLY A 65 -12.48 8.61 0.18
N GLU A 66 -13.11 9.60 -0.45
CA GLU A 66 -12.83 11.02 -0.16
C GLU A 66 -13.87 11.66 0.76
N THR A 67 -15.02 11.02 0.98
CA THR A 67 -16.11 11.55 1.79
C THR A 67 -16.58 10.54 2.83
N GLY A 68 -16.95 11.06 3.99
CA GLY A 68 -17.44 10.25 5.11
C GLY A 68 -16.37 9.88 6.13
N PRO A 69 -16.78 9.28 7.27
CA PRO A 69 -15.88 8.97 8.38
C PRO A 69 -15.18 7.62 8.26
N ARG A 70 -15.49 6.82 7.23
CA ARG A 70 -15.06 5.43 7.11
C ARG A 70 -13.71 5.32 6.42
N GLU A 71 -12.78 4.62 7.04
CA GLU A 71 -11.41 4.44 6.56
C GLU A 71 -11.38 3.28 5.55
N VAL A 72 -12.03 3.43 4.41
CA VAL A 72 -12.35 2.34 3.46
C VAL A 72 -11.14 1.47 3.09
N LEU A 73 -10.00 2.07 2.78
CA LEU A 73 -8.77 1.31 2.47
C LEU A 73 -8.20 0.60 3.70
N ALA A 74 -8.24 1.25 4.87
CA ALA A 74 -7.71 0.67 6.10
C ALA A 74 -8.59 -0.48 6.60
N GLU A 75 -9.92 -0.31 6.55
CA GLU A 75 -10.90 -1.36 6.86
C GLU A 75 -10.73 -2.57 5.94
N GLY A 76 -10.55 -2.33 4.64
CA GLY A 76 -10.27 -3.39 3.66
C GLY A 76 -8.95 -4.12 3.92
N ALA A 77 -7.87 -3.37 4.20
CA ALA A 77 -6.57 -3.95 4.53
C ALA A 77 -6.61 -4.73 5.86
N GLY A 78 -7.21 -4.18 6.91
CA GLY A 78 -7.32 -4.81 8.23
C GLY A 78 -8.13 -6.11 8.24
N ALA A 79 -9.01 -6.31 7.25
CA ALA A 79 -9.73 -7.57 7.09
C ALA A 79 -8.85 -8.72 6.54
N MET A 80 -7.68 -8.42 5.95
CA MET A 80 -6.86 -9.39 5.22
C MET A 80 -5.35 -9.32 5.51
N MET A 81 -4.88 -8.28 6.19
CA MET A 81 -3.48 -8.03 6.53
C MET A 81 -3.26 -8.00 8.05
N ILE A 82 -2.00 -8.01 8.45
CA ILE A 82 -1.61 -7.92 9.86
C ILE A 82 -1.36 -6.45 10.17
N GLU A 83 -2.27 -5.83 10.93
CA GLU A 83 -2.10 -4.44 11.37
C GLU A 83 -0.95 -4.31 12.37
N VAL A 84 -0.15 -3.26 12.21
CA VAL A 84 0.91 -2.87 13.14
C VAL A 84 0.80 -1.38 13.44
N GLU A 85 1.31 -0.99 14.60
CA GLU A 85 1.40 0.42 14.96
C GLU A 85 2.25 1.19 13.92
N PRO A 86 1.81 2.36 13.42
CA PRO A 86 2.60 3.17 12.49
C PRO A 86 4.02 3.47 12.95
N ALA A 87 4.23 3.60 14.27
CA ALA A 87 5.55 3.83 14.86
C ALA A 87 6.49 2.60 14.79
N ALA A 88 5.91 1.40 14.66
CA ALA A 88 6.63 0.14 14.52
C ALA A 88 6.81 -0.29 13.05
N ALA A 89 6.26 0.47 12.09
CA ALA A 89 6.35 0.15 10.67
C ALA A 89 7.80 0.17 10.18
N GLY A 90 8.27 -0.99 9.70
CA GLY A 90 9.60 -1.18 9.12
C GLY A 90 9.58 -1.40 7.61
N PRO A 91 10.73 -1.61 6.97
CA PRO A 91 10.80 -2.01 5.56
C PRO A 91 9.89 -3.21 5.26
N GLY A 92 9.27 -3.24 4.09
CA GLY A 92 8.29 -4.24 3.67
C GLY A 92 6.86 -3.98 4.16
N THR A 93 6.65 -2.99 5.03
CA THR A 93 5.32 -2.62 5.52
C THR A 93 4.57 -1.80 4.47
N LEU A 94 3.31 -2.13 4.26
CA LEU A 94 2.36 -1.31 3.51
C LEU A 94 1.82 -0.22 4.45
N VAL A 95 1.92 1.04 4.04
CA VAL A 95 1.47 2.19 4.83
C VAL A 95 0.39 2.95 4.09
N LEU A 96 -0.61 3.43 4.84
CA LEU A 96 -1.68 4.27 4.31
C LEU A 96 -1.47 5.71 4.78
N PHE A 97 -1.56 6.64 3.85
CA PHE A 97 -1.38 8.05 4.11
C PHE A 97 -2.70 8.82 4.07
N ARG A 98 -2.87 9.68 5.07
CA ARG A 98 -3.86 10.74 5.11
C ARG A 98 -3.31 11.98 4.41
N MET A 99 -3.70 12.17 3.16
CA MET A 99 -3.14 13.22 2.29
C MET A 99 -3.58 14.64 2.68
N LYS A 100 -4.73 14.78 3.34
CA LYS A 100 -5.28 16.06 3.83
C LYS A 100 -5.67 15.93 5.31
N PRO A 101 -5.45 16.96 6.15
CA PRO A 101 -5.94 16.94 7.53
C PRO A 101 -7.44 16.64 7.59
N ARG A 102 -7.86 15.79 8.54
CA ARG A 102 -9.26 15.39 8.78
C ARG A 102 -9.94 14.60 7.64
N ALA A 103 -9.25 14.32 6.53
CA ALA A 103 -9.72 13.36 5.53
C ALA A 103 -9.39 11.93 5.96
N ILE A 104 -9.99 10.94 5.31
CA ILE A 104 -9.61 9.54 5.52
C ILE A 104 -8.26 9.22 4.82
N ALA A 105 -7.65 8.10 5.17
CA ALA A 105 -6.44 7.60 4.53
C ALA A 105 -6.77 6.97 3.17
N LYS A 106 -6.11 7.46 2.11
CA LYS A 106 -6.47 7.11 0.72
C LYS A 106 -5.30 6.80 -0.20
N HIS A 107 -4.08 7.06 0.24
CA HIS A 107 -2.87 6.83 -0.56
C HIS A 107 -2.07 5.71 0.07
N VAL A 108 -1.52 4.81 -0.74
CA VAL A 108 -0.75 3.67 -0.28
C VAL A 108 0.70 3.79 -0.70
N GLY A 109 1.61 3.37 0.17
CA GLY A 109 3.02 3.16 -0.16
C GLY A 109 3.57 1.92 0.55
N ILE A 110 4.75 1.47 0.11
CA ILE A 110 5.47 0.36 0.71
C ILE A 110 6.81 0.90 1.19
N LEU A 111 7.10 0.75 2.48
CA LEU A 111 8.39 1.15 3.03
C LEU A 111 9.49 0.26 2.46
N THR A 112 10.56 0.86 1.92
CA THR A 112 11.67 0.11 1.30
C THR A 112 12.96 0.21 2.10
N ALA A 113 13.05 1.21 2.98
CA ALA A 113 14.09 1.40 3.99
C ALA A 113 13.50 2.22 5.16
N PRO A 114 14.24 2.44 6.25
CA PRO A 114 13.78 3.29 7.35
C PRO A 114 13.42 4.72 6.92
N ASP A 115 13.98 5.22 5.82
CA ASP A 115 13.88 6.58 5.30
C ASP A 115 13.49 6.67 3.82
N SER A 116 12.99 5.58 3.23
CA SER A 116 12.49 5.58 1.85
C SER A 116 11.23 4.72 1.71
N PHE A 117 10.41 5.06 0.73
CA PHE A 117 9.25 4.26 0.39
C PHE A 117 8.95 4.35 -1.10
N LEU A 118 8.20 3.37 -1.59
CA LEU A 118 7.80 3.25 -2.98
C LEU A 118 6.28 3.34 -3.07
N HIS A 119 5.78 4.11 -4.02
CA HIS A 119 4.35 4.28 -4.26
C HIS A 119 4.08 4.53 -5.75
N ALA A 120 2.83 4.38 -6.19
CA ALA A 120 2.40 4.91 -7.47
C ALA A 120 1.82 6.30 -7.25
N TYR A 121 2.36 7.31 -7.92
CA TYR A 121 1.95 8.70 -7.76
C TYR A 121 1.45 9.27 -9.08
N GLU A 122 0.38 10.05 -9.02
CA GLU A 122 -0.27 10.59 -10.21
C GLU A 122 0.74 11.36 -11.07
N ARG A 123 0.73 11.11 -12.39
CA ARG A 123 1.64 11.67 -13.41
C ARG A 123 3.11 11.25 -13.32
N LEU A 124 3.55 10.62 -12.24
CA LEU A 124 4.92 10.12 -12.09
C LEU A 124 5.03 8.61 -12.31
N GLY A 125 3.94 7.87 -12.07
CA GLY A 125 3.98 6.42 -12.06
C GLY A 125 4.55 5.88 -10.75
N VAL A 126 5.09 4.67 -10.80
CA VAL A 126 5.71 4.02 -9.64
C VAL A 126 7.12 4.56 -9.44
N ILE A 127 7.33 5.23 -8.33
CA ILE A 127 8.60 5.86 -7.94
C ILE A 127 8.97 5.46 -6.51
N GLU A 128 10.26 5.52 -6.21
CA GLU A 128 10.80 5.45 -4.86
C GLU A 128 11.24 6.86 -4.45
N GLU A 129 10.77 7.33 -3.29
CA GLU A 129 11.08 8.67 -2.79
C GLU A 129 11.50 8.64 -1.31
N PRO A 130 12.21 9.68 -0.83
CA PRO A 130 12.54 9.79 0.59
C PRO A 130 11.28 9.87 1.47
N LEU A 131 11.25 9.09 2.54
CA LEU A 131 10.25 9.16 3.60
C LEU A 131 10.54 10.35 4.53
N THR A 132 10.36 11.54 3.98
CA THR A 132 10.54 12.82 4.70
C THR A 132 9.61 12.93 5.90
N GLN A 133 9.89 13.89 6.80
CA GLN A 133 9.04 14.11 7.97
C GLN A 133 7.59 14.46 7.61
N SER A 134 7.36 15.15 6.49
CA SER A 134 6.00 15.49 6.03
C SER A 134 5.22 14.24 5.60
N TRP A 135 5.88 13.27 4.96
CA TRP A 135 5.31 11.97 4.66
C TRP A 135 5.05 11.15 5.92
N ARG A 136 6.02 11.06 6.84
CA ARG A 136 5.87 10.31 8.10
C ARG A 136 4.66 10.75 8.90
N ARG A 137 4.44 12.06 9.04
CA ARG A 137 3.29 12.63 9.77
C ARG A 137 1.94 12.29 9.14
N ARG A 138 1.92 11.86 7.87
CA ARG A 138 0.70 11.46 7.15
C ARG A 138 0.39 9.97 7.28
N ILE A 139 1.32 9.13 7.74
CA ILE A 139 1.06 7.71 7.95
C ILE A 139 -0.04 7.57 9.02
N ALA A 140 -1.18 7.00 8.62
CA ALA A 140 -2.33 6.80 9.49
C ALA A 140 -2.47 5.33 9.89
N PHE A 141 -2.09 4.39 9.00
CA PHE A 141 -2.16 2.95 9.24
C PHE A 141 -0.95 2.26 8.62
N ALA A 142 -0.61 1.09 9.17
CA ALA A 142 0.49 0.27 8.70
C ALA A 142 0.09 -1.22 8.78
N PHE A 143 0.44 -1.97 7.73
CA PHE A 143 0.04 -3.36 7.56
C PHE A 143 1.18 -4.20 7.00
N LEU A 144 1.37 -5.40 7.54
CA LEU A 144 2.27 -6.40 6.99
C LEU A 144 1.47 -7.33 6.06
N PHE A 145 2.07 -7.65 4.90
CA PHE A 145 1.55 -8.69 4.02
C PHE A 145 1.59 -10.04 4.76
N PRO A 146 0.53 -10.87 4.68
CA PRO A 146 0.57 -12.20 5.27
C PRO A 146 1.42 -13.16 4.43
N HIS A 147 1.99 -14.16 5.09
CA HIS A 147 2.59 -15.34 4.48
C HIS A 147 1.53 -16.43 4.41
N ARG A 148 1.37 -17.05 3.23
CA ARG A 148 0.55 -18.26 3.07
C ARG A 148 1.39 -19.51 3.24
#